data_AF-A0A024V535-F1
#
_entry.id   AF-A0A024V535-F1
#
_cell.length_a   1.000
_cell.length_b   1.000
_cell.length_c   1.000
_cell.angle_alpha   90.00
_cell.angle_beta   90.00
_cell.angle_gamma   90.00
#
_symmetry.space_group_name_H-M   'P 1'
#
loop_
_entity.id
_entity.type
_entity.pdbx_description
1 polymer ?
#
loop_
_entity_poly.entity_id
_entity_poly.type
_entity_poly.pdbx_seq_one_letter_code
_entity_poly.pdbx_strand_id
1 'polypeptide(L)'
;MNNILGGYKIPFLPKVHKYTKEYYMKYESLNSNDFEILDIYKLRNSIKTQIATYINKLKKEKNIVFSISRVVDDIVFLSFLVGNDFLPHIPNIDINEGSMNEILNSYIFYIYKYSNYITYKDKVHIERLKIILKILSAQEFEYFKKRGINENISEFTDEQKYKKYYYLHKFGLEDPKEIQNIVKKYIEGLFWNLHYYHFGCASWYWEYPYHYAPLCSDLLSFEKSDFFFEKGKPYSAFTHLISVLPQKDKNLLPDAYKNIYVEDEVKSFFPENVKIDPNGKKETWEYIVHLPFINCNMINKIITEKSKTISKLKYKLRELNGREHRY
;
A
#
# COMPACT_ATOMS: atom_id res chain seq x y z
N MET A 1 -31.79 7.91 32.22
CA MET A 1 -32.66 7.77 31.03
C MET A 1 -32.10 6.64 30.18
N ASN A 2 -32.89 5.59 30.03
CA ASN A 2 -32.59 4.42 29.21
C ASN A 2 -32.64 4.83 27.72
N ASN A 3 -31.56 4.65 26.98
CA ASN A 3 -31.62 4.58 25.52
C ASN A 3 -31.25 3.16 25.09
N ILE A 4 -32.31 2.44 24.72
CA ILE A 4 -32.29 1.13 24.08
C ILE A 4 -32.19 1.41 22.58
N LEU A 5 -31.06 1.06 21.96
CA LEU A 5 -30.93 0.88 20.53
C LEU A 5 -30.12 -0.41 20.30
N GLY A 6 -30.76 -1.42 19.70
CA GLY A 6 -30.14 -2.66 19.25
C GLY A 6 -30.07 -3.75 20.32
N GLY A 7 -30.96 -4.74 20.23
CA GLY A 7 -31.08 -5.89 21.13
C GLY A 7 -29.94 -6.91 21.05
N TYR A 8 -28.70 -6.47 21.27
CA TYR A 8 -27.60 -7.34 21.65
C TYR A 8 -27.17 -6.97 23.08
N LYS A 9 -27.54 -7.81 24.06
CA LYS A 9 -26.92 -7.76 25.38
C LYS A 9 -25.45 -8.13 25.19
N ILE A 10 -24.56 -7.14 25.22
CA ILE A 10 -23.13 -7.39 25.36
C ILE A 10 -22.98 -8.16 26.69
N PRO A 11 -22.49 -9.41 26.69
CA PRO A 11 -22.29 -10.14 27.92
C PRO A 11 -21.37 -9.31 28.82
N PHE A 12 -21.73 -9.20 30.10
CA PHE A 12 -20.95 -8.47 31.09
C PHE A 12 -19.56 -9.12 31.19
N LEU A 13 -18.59 -8.57 30.45
CA LEU A 13 -17.21 -9.04 30.50
C LEU A 13 -16.65 -8.65 31.88
N PRO A 14 -16.26 -9.63 32.72
CA PRO A 14 -15.65 -9.29 34.00
C PRO A 14 -14.42 -8.42 33.77
N LYS A 15 -14.31 -7.33 34.53
CA LYS A 15 -13.21 -6.33 34.47
C LYS A 15 -11.82 -6.91 34.69
N VAL A 16 -11.72 -8.18 35.11
CA VAL A 16 -10.48 -8.90 35.32
C VAL A 16 -10.56 -10.22 34.58
N HIS A 17 -9.88 -10.32 33.45
CA HIS A 17 -9.64 -11.60 32.77
C HIS A 17 -8.58 -12.37 33.56
N LYS A 18 -8.95 -13.52 34.14
CA LYS A 18 -8.03 -14.39 34.86
C LYS A 18 -7.58 -15.51 33.94
N TYR A 19 -6.37 -15.40 33.43
CA TYR A 19 -5.70 -16.44 32.64
C TYR A 19 -5.08 -17.49 33.58
N THR A 20 -5.91 -18.32 34.22
CA THR A 20 -5.45 -19.39 35.13
C THR A 20 -5.06 -20.66 34.35
N LYS A 21 -4.29 -21.55 34.96
CA LYS A 21 -3.98 -22.85 34.37
C LYS A 21 -5.25 -23.64 34.02
N GLU A 22 -6.28 -23.55 34.87
CA GLU A 22 -7.61 -24.15 34.64
C GLU A 22 -8.37 -23.50 33.47
N TYR A 23 -8.20 -22.19 33.24
CA TYR A 23 -8.76 -21.49 32.09
C TYR A 23 -8.22 -22.06 30.77
N TYR A 24 -6.91 -22.31 30.70
CA TYR A 24 -6.29 -22.92 29.52
C TYR A 24 -6.53 -24.44 29.39
N MET A 25 -6.73 -25.16 30.50
CA MET A 25 -7.09 -26.59 30.46
C MET A 25 -8.52 -26.86 29.98
N LYS A 26 -9.39 -25.84 29.91
CA LYS A 26 -10.77 -25.96 29.42
C LYS A 26 -10.90 -25.85 27.90
N TYR A 27 -9.84 -25.46 27.20
CA TYR A 27 -9.86 -25.41 25.75
C TYR A 27 -9.51 -26.78 25.17
N GLU A 28 -10.28 -27.21 24.17
CA GLU A 28 -9.91 -28.35 23.36
C GLU A 28 -8.51 -28.12 22.75
N SER A 29 -7.72 -29.19 22.67
CA SER A 29 -6.40 -29.09 22.03
C SER A 29 -6.58 -28.67 20.57
N LEU A 30 -5.71 -27.77 20.10
CA LEU A 30 -5.67 -27.41 18.69
C LEU A 30 -5.54 -28.69 17.84
N ASN A 31 -6.32 -28.79 16.80
CA ASN A 31 -6.31 -29.89 15.85
C ASN A 31 -6.09 -29.37 14.43
N SER A 32 -6.00 -30.27 13.46
CA SER A 32 -5.70 -29.91 12.07
C SER A 32 -6.72 -28.98 11.42
N ASN A 33 -7.96 -28.93 11.92
CA ASN A 33 -9.01 -28.06 11.37
C ASN A 33 -8.86 -26.61 11.81
N ASP A 34 -7.99 -26.32 12.78
CA ASP A 34 -7.71 -24.96 13.24
C ASP A 34 -6.67 -24.24 12.35
N PHE A 35 -6.16 -24.92 11.32
CA PHE A 35 -5.10 -24.41 10.45
C PHE A 35 -5.49 -24.51 8.98
N GLU A 36 -5.26 -23.42 8.25
CA GLU A 36 -5.33 -23.38 6.80
C GLU A 36 -3.93 -23.29 6.20
N ILE A 37 -3.70 -24.02 5.10
CA ILE A 37 -2.41 -24.01 4.40
C ILE A 37 -2.62 -23.50 2.97
N LEU A 38 -1.98 -22.38 2.66
CA LEU A 38 -1.91 -21.87 1.30
C LEU A 38 -0.73 -22.50 0.55
N ASP A 39 -1.04 -23.43 -0.34
CA ASP A 39 -0.04 -24.08 -1.19
C ASP A 39 0.30 -23.20 -2.41
N ILE A 40 1.44 -22.51 -2.33
CA ILE A 40 1.94 -21.62 -3.39
C ILE A 40 2.23 -22.39 -4.69
N TYR A 41 2.64 -23.66 -4.61
CA TYR A 41 2.88 -24.48 -5.80
C TYR A 41 1.57 -24.78 -6.54
N LYS A 42 0.51 -25.14 -5.81
CA LYS A 42 -0.84 -25.29 -6.40
C LYS A 42 -1.37 -23.98 -6.98
N LEU A 43 -1.13 -22.84 -6.32
CA LEU A 43 -1.51 -21.53 -6.86
C LEU A 43 -0.81 -21.25 -8.20
N ARG A 44 0.51 -21.50 -8.29
CA ARG A 44 1.26 -21.36 -9.55
C ARG A 44 0.72 -22.27 -10.66
N ASN A 45 0.39 -23.51 -10.33
CA ASN A 45 -0.22 -24.44 -11.28
C ASN A 45 -1.63 -23.99 -11.72
N SER A 46 -2.42 -23.41 -10.83
CA SER A 46 -3.72 -22.83 -11.18
C SER A 46 -3.58 -21.73 -12.23
N ILE A 47 -2.63 -20.80 -12.04
CA ILE A 47 -2.33 -19.73 -13.02
C ILE A 47 -1.94 -20.33 -14.38
N LYS A 48 -1.06 -21.34 -14.39
CA LYS A 48 -0.66 -22.05 -15.62
C LYS A 48 -1.87 -22.67 -16.34
N THR A 49 -2.75 -23.34 -15.60
CA THR A 49 -3.96 -23.97 -16.14
C THR A 49 -4.94 -22.94 -16.71
N GLN A 50 -5.11 -21.79 -16.06
CA GLN A 50 -5.96 -20.71 -16.55
C GLN A 50 -5.45 -20.15 -17.89
N ILE A 51 -4.14 -19.90 -18.01
CA ILE A 51 -3.52 -19.50 -19.28
C ILE A 51 -3.79 -20.55 -20.36
N ALA A 52 -3.49 -21.83 -20.10
CA ALA A 52 -3.71 -22.89 -21.07
C ALA A 52 -5.19 -23.01 -21.51
N THR A 53 -6.11 -22.87 -20.56
CA THR A 53 -7.56 -22.88 -20.83
C THR A 53 -7.98 -21.74 -21.74
N TYR A 54 -7.47 -20.53 -21.50
CA TYR A 54 -7.74 -19.37 -22.35
C TYR A 54 -7.22 -19.58 -23.78
N ILE A 55 -5.99 -20.08 -23.93
CA ILE A 55 -5.38 -20.37 -25.24
C ILE A 55 -6.24 -21.38 -26.02
N ASN A 56 -6.65 -22.46 -25.37
CA ASN A 56 -7.50 -23.49 -25.98
C ASN A 56 -8.86 -22.93 -26.44
N LYS A 57 -9.47 -22.03 -25.65
CA LYS A 57 -10.74 -21.37 -26.02
C LYS A 57 -10.64 -20.53 -27.30
N LEU A 58 -9.48 -19.94 -27.58
CA LEU A 58 -9.29 -19.12 -28.77
C LEU A 58 -9.26 -19.93 -30.08
N LYS A 59 -9.24 -21.28 -30.02
CA LYS A 59 -9.22 -22.20 -31.18
C LYS A 59 -8.17 -21.84 -32.23
N LYS A 60 -7.04 -21.27 -31.79
CA LYS A 60 -5.93 -20.87 -32.65
C LYS A 60 -4.75 -21.80 -32.40
N GLU A 61 -4.21 -22.38 -33.46
CA GLU A 61 -2.97 -23.16 -33.43
C GLU A 61 -1.77 -22.23 -33.23
N LYS A 62 -1.62 -21.70 -32.00
CA LYS A 62 -0.41 -20.98 -31.60
C LYS A 62 0.23 -21.73 -30.44
N ASN A 63 1.34 -22.42 -30.73
CA ASN A 63 2.19 -23.00 -29.70
C ASN A 63 2.92 -21.88 -28.96
N ILE A 64 2.41 -21.50 -27.79
CA ILE A 64 3.04 -20.49 -26.94
C ILE A 64 3.86 -21.20 -25.87
N VAL A 65 5.15 -20.91 -25.86
CA VAL A 65 6.07 -21.37 -24.82
C VAL A 65 6.31 -20.20 -23.85
N PHE A 66 6.01 -20.42 -22.57
CA PHE A 66 6.28 -19.45 -21.51
C PHE A 66 6.83 -20.14 -20.26
N SER A 67 7.56 -19.38 -19.44
CA SER A 67 8.06 -19.79 -18.14
C SER A 67 7.08 -19.35 -17.07
N ILE A 68 6.53 -20.30 -16.32
CA ILE A 68 5.58 -20.00 -15.25
C ILE A 68 6.19 -19.10 -14.17
N SER A 69 7.49 -19.25 -13.87
CA SER A 69 8.16 -18.38 -12.90
C SER A 69 8.14 -16.92 -13.35
N ARG A 70 8.39 -16.67 -14.65
CA ARG A 70 8.40 -15.31 -15.21
C ARG A 70 7.00 -14.71 -15.35
N VAL A 71 6.00 -15.55 -15.61
CA VAL A 71 4.57 -15.16 -15.56
C VAL A 71 4.18 -14.72 -14.15
N VAL A 72 4.62 -15.47 -13.13
CA VAL A 72 4.33 -15.16 -11.73
C VAL A 72 5.00 -13.84 -11.34
N ASP A 73 6.25 -13.59 -11.74
CA ASP A 73 6.93 -12.31 -11.50
C ASP A 73 6.10 -11.12 -12.04
N ASP A 74 5.60 -11.23 -13.27
CA ASP A 74 4.78 -10.19 -13.88
C ASP A 74 3.42 -10.00 -13.17
N ILE A 75 2.75 -11.09 -12.79
CA ILE A 75 1.47 -11.02 -12.07
C ILE A 75 1.66 -10.37 -10.69
N VAL A 76 2.73 -10.73 -9.96
CA VAL A 76 3.08 -10.10 -8.68
C VAL A 76 3.32 -8.61 -8.88
N PHE A 77 4.10 -8.22 -9.90
CA PHE A 77 4.34 -6.81 -10.19
C PHE A 77 3.06 -6.04 -10.51
N LEU A 78 2.18 -6.60 -11.36
CA LEU A 78 0.90 -5.97 -11.71
C LEU A 78 -0.05 -5.89 -10.51
N SER A 79 0.04 -6.81 -9.55
CA SER A 79 -0.76 -6.76 -8.32
C SER A 79 -0.45 -5.52 -7.47
N PHE A 80 0.72 -4.89 -7.62
CA PHE A 80 1.04 -3.64 -6.91
C PHE A 80 0.09 -2.49 -7.27
N LEU A 81 -0.52 -2.51 -8.48
CA LEU A 81 -1.48 -1.50 -8.95
C LEU A 81 -2.78 -1.51 -8.14
N VAL A 82 -3.08 -2.63 -7.50
CA VAL A 82 -4.28 -2.84 -6.67
C VAL A 82 -4.10 -2.24 -5.27
N GLY A 83 -2.92 -1.71 -4.98
CA GLY A 83 -2.56 -1.16 -3.68
C GLY A 83 -1.72 -2.12 -2.85
N ASN A 84 -0.83 -1.54 -2.07
CA ASN A 84 0.04 -2.21 -1.10
C ASN A 84 0.44 -1.21 -0.02
N ASP A 85 1.20 -1.64 0.97
CA ASP A 85 1.59 -0.78 2.10
C ASP A 85 2.36 0.49 1.70
N PHE A 86 2.99 0.50 0.52
CA PHE A 86 3.82 1.61 0.04
C PHE A 86 3.12 2.52 -0.97
N LEU A 87 2.11 2.01 -1.68
CA LEU A 87 1.41 2.75 -2.72
C LEU A 87 -0.11 2.57 -2.59
N PRO A 88 -0.88 3.67 -2.66
CA PRO A 88 -2.32 3.57 -2.72
C PRO A 88 -2.78 2.82 -3.98
N HIS A 89 -3.94 2.17 -3.89
CA HIS A 89 -4.58 1.54 -5.04
C HIS A 89 -4.96 2.58 -6.09
N ILE A 90 -4.87 2.21 -7.37
CA ILE A 90 -5.37 3.05 -8.46
C ILE A 90 -6.92 3.06 -8.39
N PRO A 91 -7.59 4.21 -8.56
CA PRO A 91 -9.02 4.32 -8.24
C PRO A 91 -9.92 3.25 -8.87
N ASN A 92 -9.74 2.96 -10.16
CA ASN A 92 -10.55 1.97 -10.88
C ASN A 92 -10.01 0.53 -10.78
N ILE A 93 -8.99 0.28 -9.96
CA ILE A 93 -8.36 -1.03 -9.77
C ILE A 93 -8.48 -1.41 -8.27
N ASP A 94 -9.60 -2.04 -7.91
CA ASP A 94 -9.95 -2.41 -6.54
C ASP A 94 -10.25 -3.92 -6.47
N ILE A 95 -9.74 -4.62 -5.44
CA ILE A 95 -10.00 -6.05 -5.21
C ILE A 95 -11.51 -6.30 -5.07
N ASN A 96 -12.22 -5.40 -4.39
CA ASN A 96 -13.65 -5.54 -4.15
C ASN A 96 -14.48 -5.44 -5.44
N GLU A 97 -13.94 -4.79 -6.47
CA GLU A 97 -14.54 -4.69 -7.81
C GLU A 97 -14.07 -5.82 -8.75
N GLY A 98 -13.23 -6.74 -8.26
CA GLY A 98 -12.75 -7.89 -9.03
C GLY A 98 -11.52 -7.60 -9.90
N SER A 99 -10.82 -6.49 -9.70
CA SER A 99 -9.72 -6.05 -10.57
C SER A 99 -8.52 -7.02 -10.62
N MET A 100 -8.35 -7.90 -9.63
CA MET A 100 -7.37 -9.00 -9.71
C MET A 100 -7.64 -9.95 -10.89
N ASN A 101 -8.92 -10.25 -11.15
CA ASN A 101 -9.30 -11.06 -12.31
C ASN A 101 -9.06 -10.29 -13.61
N GLU A 102 -9.30 -8.98 -13.62
CA GLU A 102 -9.06 -8.11 -14.78
C GLU A 102 -7.57 -8.03 -15.12
N ILE A 103 -6.70 -7.87 -14.11
CA ILE A 103 -5.25 -7.91 -14.26
C ILE A 103 -4.82 -9.26 -14.84
N LEU A 104 -5.30 -10.36 -14.26
CA LEU A 104 -4.95 -11.70 -14.72
C LEU A 104 -5.40 -11.93 -16.16
N ASN A 105 -6.64 -11.60 -16.50
CA ASN A 105 -7.18 -11.73 -17.85
C ASN A 105 -6.44 -10.84 -18.87
N SER A 106 -6.11 -9.61 -18.47
CA SER A 106 -5.32 -8.68 -19.29
C SER A 106 -3.92 -9.24 -19.56
N TYR A 107 -3.28 -9.81 -18.54
CA TYR A 107 -1.97 -10.43 -18.67
C TYR A 107 -2.01 -11.71 -19.51
N ILE A 108 -3.03 -12.56 -19.35
CA ILE A 108 -3.25 -13.76 -20.16
C ILE A 108 -3.37 -13.38 -21.65
N PHE A 109 -4.16 -12.36 -21.98
CA PHE A 109 -4.26 -11.83 -23.34
C PHE A 109 -2.90 -11.31 -23.85
N TYR A 110 -2.17 -10.57 -23.01
CA TYR A 110 -0.86 -10.03 -23.33
C TYR A 110 0.17 -11.13 -23.64
N ILE A 111 0.35 -12.10 -22.75
CA ILE A 111 1.35 -13.17 -22.94
C ILE A 111 1.01 -14.05 -24.15
N TYR A 112 -0.29 -14.27 -24.42
CA TYR A 112 -0.76 -14.93 -25.63
C TYR A 112 -0.33 -14.19 -26.90
N LYS A 113 -0.49 -12.87 -26.92
CA LYS A 113 -0.23 -12.03 -28.09
C LYS A 113 1.27 -11.80 -28.32
N TYR A 114 2.01 -11.41 -27.28
CA TYR A 114 3.37 -10.89 -27.39
C TYR A 114 4.46 -11.89 -27.02
N SER A 115 4.14 -12.96 -26.27
CA SER A 115 5.07 -14.03 -25.89
C SER A 115 6.39 -13.52 -25.26
N ASN A 116 6.30 -12.44 -24.50
CA ASN A 116 7.40 -11.83 -23.74
C ASN A 116 6.87 -11.29 -22.40
N TYR A 117 7.79 -10.90 -21.51
CA TYR A 117 7.48 -10.55 -20.10
C TYR A 117 7.62 -9.06 -19.83
N ILE A 118 6.89 -8.55 -18.85
CA ILE A 118 6.89 -7.13 -18.45
C ILE A 118 8.11 -6.83 -17.57
N THR A 119 8.47 -7.76 -16.68
CA THR A 119 9.53 -7.60 -15.69
C THR A 119 10.69 -8.55 -15.94
N TYR A 120 11.87 -8.20 -15.43
CA TYR A 120 12.99 -9.11 -15.26
C TYR A 120 13.78 -8.70 -14.02
N LYS A 121 13.62 -9.46 -12.94
CA LYS A 121 14.10 -9.08 -11.60
C LYS A 121 13.50 -7.73 -11.21
N ASP A 122 14.32 -6.74 -10.85
CA ASP A 122 13.91 -5.38 -10.50
C ASP A 122 13.67 -4.45 -11.70
N LYS A 123 13.78 -4.96 -12.93
CA LYS A 123 13.62 -4.14 -14.15
C LYS A 123 12.22 -4.29 -14.72
N VAL A 124 11.63 -3.16 -15.11
CA VAL A 124 10.33 -3.10 -15.79
C VAL A 124 10.51 -2.58 -17.21
N HIS A 125 9.89 -3.26 -18.17
CA HIS A 125 9.83 -2.80 -19.55
C HIS A 125 8.62 -1.90 -19.76
N ILE A 126 8.84 -0.59 -19.75
CA ILE A 126 7.76 0.43 -19.76
C ILE A 126 6.78 0.26 -20.92
N GLU A 127 7.27 0.09 -22.16
CA GLU A 127 6.38 -0.07 -23.32
C GLU A 127 5.50 -1.33 -23.24
N ARG A 128 5.92 -2.36 -22.51
CA ARG A 128 5.13 -3.57 -22.27
C ARG A 128 4.10 -3.33 -21.17
N LEU A 129 4.50 -2.64 -20.10
CA LEU A 129 3.58 -2.23 -19.04
C LEU A 129 2.45 -1.34 -19.59
N LYS A 130 2.76 -0.39 -20.48
CA LYS A 130 1.75 0.48 -21.13
C LYS A 130 0.66 -0.29 -21.86
N ILE A 131 0.97 -1.47 -22.42
CA ILE A 131 -0.04 -2.30 -23.09
C ILE A 131 -1.08 -2.78 -22.07
N ILE A 132 -0.66 -3.23 -20.89
CA ILE A 132 -1.57 -3.65 -19.82
C ILE A 132 -2.34 -2.45 -19.26
N LEU A 133 -1.63 -1.35 -18.94
CA LEU A 133 -2.27 -0.13 -18.43
C LEU A 133 -3.35 0.40 -19.37
N LYS A 134 -3.16 0.28 -20.69
CA LYS A 134 -4.15 0.69 -21.69
C LYS A 134 -5.40 -0.18 -21.66
N ILE A 135 -5.25 -1.48 -21.36
CA ILE A 135 -6.40 -2.38 -21.19
C ILE A 135 -7.15 -2.03 -19.90
N LEU A 136 -6.42 -1.85 -18.80
CA LEU A 136 -7.01 -1.52 -17.48
C LEU A 136 -7.67 -0.14 -17.46
N SER A 137 -7.11 0.85 -18.17
CA SER A 137 -7.69 2.20 -18.23
C SER A 137 -9.00 2.26 -19.02
N ALA A 138 -9.34 1.23 -19.82
CA ALA A 138 -10.54 1.24 -20.65
C ALA A 138 -11.85 1.28 -19.83
N GLN A 139 -11.82 0.84 -18.57
CA GLN A 139 -12.97 0.83 -17.67
C GLN A 139 -12.95 1.99 -16.66
N GLU A 140 -11.95 2.87 -16.72
CA GLU A 140 -11.76 3.95 -15.75
C GLU A 140 -12.98 4.89 -15.70
N PHE A 141 -13.48 5.33 -16.86
CA PHE A 141 -14.64 6.22 -16.89
C PHE A 141 -15.92 5.53 -16.38
N GLU A 142 -16.16 4.27 -16.75
CA GLU A 142 -17.34 3.53 -16.27
C GLU A 142 -17.29 3.31 -14.76
N TYR A 143 -16.10 3.12 -14.17
CA TYR A 143 -15.92 3.11 -12.73
C TYR A 143 -16.35 4.45 -12.11
N PHE A 144 -15.84 5.59 -12.61
CA PHE A 144 -16.20 6.90 -12.07
C PHE A 144 -17.68 7.21 -12.27
N LYS A 145 -18.26 6.86 -13.41
CA LYS A 145 -19.68 7.05 -13.68
C LYS A 145 -20.57 6.31 -12.67
N LYS A 146 -20.27 5.03 -12.38
CA LYS A 146 -20.98 4.27 -11.33
C LYS A 146 -20.82 4.93 -9.97
N ARG A 147 -19.60 5.35 -9.64
CA ARG A 147 -19.29 6.04 -8.38
C ARG A 147 -20.02 7.38 -8.27
N GLY A 148 -20.08 8.17 -9.34
CA GLY A 148 -20.80 9.44 -9.41
C GLY A 148 -22.29 9.29 -9.16
N ILE A 149 -22.90 8.22 -9.69
CA ILE A 149 -24.31 7.88 -9.40
C ILE A 149 -24.48 7.52 -7.91
N ASN A 150 -23.61 6.67 -7.37
CA ASN A 150 -23.72 6.21 -5.99
C ASN A 150 -23.44 7.31 -4.96
N GLU A 151 -22.49 8.21 -5.25
CA GLU A 151 -22.06 9.30 -4.37
C GLU A 151 -22.79 10.63 -4.66
N ASN A 152 -23.68 10.68 -5.65
CA ASN A 152 -24.35 11.89 -6.16
C ASN A 152 -23.38 13.00 -6.60
N ILE A 153 -22.32 12.63 -7.31
CA ILE A 153 -21.30 13.54 -7.86
C ILE A 153 -21.48 13.62 -9.38
N SER A 154 -22.03 14.73 -9.85
CA SER A 154 -22.37 14.92 -11.27
C SER A 154 -21.15 14.88 -12.19
N GLU A 155 -20.02 15.40 -11.72
CA GLU A 155 -18.78 15.56 -12.47
C GLU A 155 -18.12 14.21 -12.78
N PHE A 156 -18.33 13.21 -11.94
CA PHE A 156 -17.89 11.84 -12.19
C PHE A 156 -18.70 11.13 -13.27
N THR A 157 -19.89 11.63 -13.62
CA THR A 157 -20.71 11.09 -14.71
C THR A 157 -20.39 11.69 -16.08
N ASP A 158 -19.47 12.64 -16.15
CA ASP A 158 -19.04 13.34 -17.37
C ASP A 158 -17.60 12.97 -17.72
N GLU A 159 -17.40 12.35 -18.89
CA GLU A 159 -16.11 11.84 -19.36
C GLU A 159 -15.06 12.95 -19.52
N GLN A 160 -15.49 14.18 -19.73
CA GLN A 160 -14.59 15.32 -19.88
C GLN A 160 -14.22 15.98 -18.54
N LYS A 161 -15.00 15.72 -17.47
CA LYS A 161 -14.84 16.40 -16.18
C LYS A 161 -14.31 15.52 -15.05
N TYR A 162 -14.55 14.21 -15.08
CA TYR A 162 -14.23 13.34 -13.93
C TYR A 162 -12.76 13.42 -13.51
N LYS A 163 -11.83 13.49 -14.47
CA LYS A 163 -10.38 13.61 -14.18
C LYS A 163 -10.07 14.90 -13.46
N LYS A 164 -10.56 16.03 -14.00
CA LYS A 164 -10.34 17.35 -13.43
C LYS A 164 -10.91 17.41 -12.01
N TYR A 165 -12.13 16.92 -11.83
CA TYR A 165 -12.77 16.83 -10.53
C TYR A 165 -11.96 15.96 -9.56
N TYR A 166 -11.50 14.79 -10.00
CA TYR A 166 -10.67 13.89 -9.20
C TYR A 166 -9.42 14.57 -8.66
N TYR A 167 -8.61 15.18 -9.53
CA TYR A 167 -7.37 15.84 -9.13
C TYR A 167 -7.62 17.07 -8.24
N LEU A 168 -8.63 17.88 -8.56
CA LEU A 168 -8.99 19.03 -7.74
C LEU A 168 -9.43 18.62 -6.33
N HIS A 169 -10.29 17.61 -6.20
CA HIS A 169 -10.84 17.21 -4.89
C HIS A 169 -9.91 16.33 -4.05
N LYS A 170 -9.05 15.53 -4.69
CA LYS A 170 -8.15 14.59 -4.00
C LYS A 170 -6.76 15.17 -3.76
N PHE A 171 -6.23 15.91 -4.73
CA PHE A 171 -4.88 16.47 -4.67
C PHE A 171 -4.88 18.00 -4.48
N GLY A 172 -6.01 18.69 -4.70
CA GLY A 172 -6.07 20.15 -4.59
C GLY A 172 -5.39 20.87 -5.76
N LEU A 173 -5.20 20.20 -6.91
CA LEU A 173 -4.44 20.73 -8.05
C LEU A 173 -5.11 20.45 -9.38
N GLU A 174 -4.75 21.25 -10.39
CA GLU A 174 -5.21 21.12 -11.77
C GLU A 174 -4.07 21.19 -12.80
N ASP A 175 -2.85 21.57 -12.39
CA ASP A 175 -1.72 21.74 -13.33
C ASP A 175 -1.29 20.39 -13.90
N PRO A 176 -1.34 20.20 -15.23
CA PRO A 176 -0.86 18.97 -15.86
C PRO A 176 0.58 18.60 -15.51
N LYS A 177 1.46 19.59 -15.25
CA LYS A 177 2.85 19.32 -14.83
C LYS A 177 2.92 18.68 -13.44
N GLU A 178 2.07 19.11 -12.52
CA GLU A 178 2.00 18.52 -11.18
C GLU A 178 1.43 17.09 -11.25
N ILE A 179 0.43 16.86 -12.11
CA ILE A 179 -0.11 15.52 -12.38
C ILE A 179 0.99 14.60 -12.92
N GLN A 180 1.83 15.09 -13.84
CA GLN A 180 2.99 14.33 -14.35
C GLN A 180 4.01 13.99 -13.24
N ASN A 181 4.21 14.88 -12.27
CA ASN A 181 5.07 14.58 -11.12
C ASN A 181 4.49 13.47 -10.23
N ILE A 182 3.18 13.47 -10.01
CA ILE A 182 2.49 12.39 -9.28
C ILE A 182 2.64 11.07 -10.03
N VAL A 183 2.40 11.06 -11.35
CA VAL A 183 2.58 9.88 -12.21
C VAL A 183 4.01 9.36 -12.11
N LYS A 184 5.00 10.24 -12.26
CA LYS A 184 6.43 9.88 -12.14
C LYS A 184 6.75 9.27 -10.77
N LYS A 185 6.25 9.87 -9.68
CA LYS A 185 6.46 9.37 -8.31
C LYS A 185 5.78 8.03 -8.04
N TYR A 186 4.58 7.82 -8.60
CA TYR A 186 3.89 6.53 -8.49
C TYR A 186 4.65 5.43 -9.23
N ILE A 187 5.09 5.70 -10.47
CA ILE A 187 5.91 4.76 -11.24
C ILE A 187 7.25 4.50 -10.53
N GLU A 188 7.92 5.53 -9.98
CA GLU A 188 9.13 5.35 -9.16
C GLU A 188 8.88 4.37 -8.00
N GLY A 189 7.73 4.47 -7.34
CA GLY A 189 7.33 3.54 -6.28
C GLY A 189 7.11 2.12 -6.74
N LEU A 190 6.58 1.91 -7.96
CA LEU A 190 6.46 0.56 -8.53
C LEU A 190 7.84 -0.09 -8.71
N PHE A 191 8.84 0.68 -9.13
CA PHE A 191 10.22 0.22 -9.23
C PHE A 191 10.84 -0.03 -7.86
N TRP A 192 10.60 0.85 -6.88
CA TRP A 192 11.06 0.66 -5.50
C TRP A 192 10.47 -0.64 -4.91
N ASN A 193 9.16 -0.87 -5.08
CA ASN A 193 8.49 -2.09 -4.64
C ASN A 193 9.09 -3.33 -5.29
N LEU A 194 9.24 -3.33 -6.63
CA LEU A 194 9.80 -4.48 -7.33
C LEU A 194 11.23 -4.79 -6.85
N HIS A 195 12.06 -3.77 -6.65
CA HIS A 195 13.39 -3.94 -6.07
C HIS A 195 13.32 -4.46 -4.62
N TYR A 196 12.40 -3.93 -3.80
CA TYR A 196 12.17 -4.37 -2.42
C TYR A 196 11.92 -5.88 -2.33
N TYR A 197 11.03 -6.41 -3.16
CA TYR A 197 10.66 -7.82 -3.12
C TYR A 197 11.75 -8.76 -3.70
N HIS A 198 12.63 -8.26 -4.58
CA HIS A 198 13.71 -9.08 -5.17
C HIS A 198 15.05 -8.97 -4.44
N PHE A 199 15.38 -7.79 -3.89
CA PHE A 199 16.72 -7.46 -3.38
C PHE A 199 16.71 -6.74 -2.02
N GLY A 200 15.53 -6.54 -1.43
CA GLY A 200 15.35 -5.78 -0.19
C GLY A 200 15.28 -4.27 -0.42
N CYS A 201 15.12 -3.51 0.66
CA CYS A 201 14.85 -2.06 0.63
C CYS A 201 15.77 -1.24 -0.27
N ALA A 202 15.27 -0.68 -1.37
CA ALA A 202 16.08 0.08 -2.32
C ALA A 202 16.58 1.42 -1.72
N SER A 203 15.74 2.06 -0.91
CA SER A 203 16.04 3.30 -0.20
C SER A 203 15.20 3.39 1.07
N TRP A 204 15.86 3.65 2.20
CA TRP A 204 15.21 3.90 3.50
C TRP A 204 14.54 5.28 3.59
N TYR A 205 14.79 6.16 2.63
CA TYR A 205 14.32 7.54 2.63
C TYR A 205 13.27 7.83 1.56
N TRP A 206 13.11 6.92 0.59
CA TRP A 206 12.10 7.09 -0.44
C TRP A 206 10.70 6.94 0.16
N GLU A 207 9.80 7.83 -0.24
CA GLU A 207 8.38 7.78 0.09
C GLU A 207 7.55 8.22 -1.12
N TYR A 208 6.28 7.83 -1.12
CA TYR A 208 5.27 8.37 -2.02
C TYR A 208 4.50 9.49 -1.29
N PRO A 209 4.75 10.78 -1.62
CA PRO A 209 4.31 11.91 -0.80
C PRO A 209 2.87 12.35 -1.12
N TYR A 210 1.98 11.39 -1.41
CA TYR A 210 0.57 11.66 -1.70
C TYR A 210 -0.32 10.57 -1.09
N HIS A 211 -1.52 10.95 -0.65
CA HIS A 211 -2.48 10.01 -0.06
C HIS A 211 -3.26 9.19 -1.10
N TYR A 212 -3.19 9.57 -2.38
CA TYR A 212 -3.95 8.96 -3.47
C TYR A 212 -3.04 8.61 -4.66
N ALA A 213 -3.44 7.61 -5.44
CA ALA A 213 -2.77 7.24 -6.68
C ALA A 213 -3.19 8.17 -7.84
N PRO A 214 -2.40 8.34 -8.91
CA PRO A 214 -2.88 8.92 -10.15
C PRO A 214 -3.90 7.99 -10.83
N LEU A 215 -4.60 8.51 -11.84
CA LEU A 215 -5.50 7.69 -12.67
C LEU A 215 -4.71 6.72 -13.56
N CYS A 216 -5.28 5.55 -13.84
CA CYS A 216 -4.65 4.51 -14.65
C CYS A 216 -4.31 5.01 -16.05
N SER A 217 -5.22 5.78 -16.64
CA SER A 217 -5.05 6.36 -17.97
C SER A 217 -3.90 7.37 -18.03
N ASP A 218 -3.62 8.09 -16.93
CA ASP A 218 -2.54 9.08 -16.87
C ASP A 218 -1.16 8.42 -16.73
N LEU A 219 -1.07 7.20 -16.20
CA LEU A 219 0.16 6.41 -16.19
C LEU A 219 0.70 6.08 -17.60
N LEU A 220 -0.15 6.11 -18.63
CA LEU A 220 0.24 5.88 -20.02
C LEU A 220 1.16 6.97 -20.58
N SER A 221 1.08 8.18 -20.01
CA SER A 221 1.90 9.32 -20.42
C SER A 221 3.35 9.23 -19.95
N PHE A 222 3.68 8.28 -19.06
CA PHE A 222 5.04 8.10 -18.59
C PHE A 222 5.94 7.54 -19.70
N GLU A 223 6.97 8.27 -20.11
CA GLU A 223 7.89 7.80 -21.15
C GLU A 223 9.00 6.92 -20.59
N LYS A 224 9.99 7.54 -19.96
CA LYS A 224 11.11 6.87 -19.32
C LYS A 224 11.74 7.83 -18.32
N SER A 225 12.23 7.31 -17.21
CA SER A 225 13.05 8.05 -16.26
C SER A 225 14.11 7.11 -15.70
N ASP A 226 15.27 7.67 -15.40
CA ASP A 226 16.29 6.97 -14.64
C ASP A 226 15.97 7.19 -13.16
N PHE A 227 15.41 6.15 -12.52
CA PHE A 227 15.18 6.17 -11.07
C PHE A 227 16.47 5.78 -10.36
N PHE A 228 16.91 6.65 -9.46
CA PHE A 228 18.06 6.42 -8.62
C PHE A 228 17.61 6.38 -7.16
N PHE A 229 17.87 5.25 -6.50
CA PHE A 229 17.55 5.07 -5.09
C PHE A 229 18.84 5.14 -4.28
N GLU A 230 18.99 6.20 -3.48
CA GLU A 230 20.02 6.23 -2.46
C GLU A 230 19.61 5.28 -1.33
N LYS A 231 20.40 4.20 -1.12
CA LYS A 231 20.09 3.18 -0.11
C LYS A 231 19.82 3.80 1.26
N GLY A 232 20.65 4.75 1.68
CA GLY A 232 20.55 5.34 3.01
C GLY A 232 20.73 4.31 4.12
N LYS A 233 20.17 4.60 5.29
CA LYS A 233 20.11 3.68 6.43
C LYS A 233 18.77 3.86 7.16
N PRO A 234 18.31 2.85 7.92
CA PRO A 234 17.17 3.03 8.81
C PRO A 234 17.41 4.21 9.76
N TYR A 235 16.34 4.95 10.04
CA TYR A 235 16.36 5.93 11.11
C TYR A 235 16.55 5.25 12.48
N SER A 236 17.01 6.02 13.47
CA SER A 236 17.15 5.50 14.84
C SER A 236 15.80 5.03 15.39
N ALA A 237 15.82 4.11 16.35
CA ALA A 237 14.61 3.59 16.97
C ALA A 237 13.71 4.70 17.55
N PHE A 238 14.29 5.76 18.13
CA PHE A 238 13.51 6.89 18.65
C PHE A 238 13.01 7.81 17.54
N THR A 239 13.80 8.07 16.49
CA THR A 239 13.34 8.83 15.32
C THR A 239 12.12 8.15 14.70
N HIS A 240 12.22 6.84 14.49
CA HIS A 240 11.13 6.04 13.96
C HIS A 240 9.92 6.06 14.92
N LEU A 241 10.12 5.78 16.20
CA LEU A 241 9.04 5.74 17.19
C LEU A 241 8.29 7.07 17.26
N ILE A 242 8.99 8.21 17.31
CA ILE A 242 8.36 9.54 17.33
C ILE A 242 7.58 9.79 16.04
N SER A 243 8.10 9.32 14.89
CA SER A 243 7.46 9.49 13.59
C SER A 243 6.18 8.65 13.44
N VAL A 244 6.02 7.55 14.16
CA VAL A 244 4.82 6.68 14.02
C VAL A 244 3.84 6.81 15.18
N LEU A 245 4.32 7.26 16.35
CA LEU A 245 3.55 7.22 17.59
C LEU A 245 2.57 8.42 17.67
N PRO A 246 1.28 8.17 17.95
CA PRO A 246 0.33 9.24 18.24
C PRO A 246 0.73 10.06 19.49
N GLN A 247 0.48 11.37 19.46
CA GLN A 247 0.86 12.28 20.56
C GLN A 247 0.31 11.87 21.94
N LYS A 248 -0.90 11.32 21.98
CA LYS A 248 -1.56 10.84 23.20
C LYS A 248 -0.77 9.75 23.92
N ASP A 249 0.06 9.01 23.17
CA ASP A 249 0.83 7.89 23.66
C ASP A 249 2.29 8.26 23.98
N LYS A 250 2.61 9.57 24.07
CA LYS A 250 3.96 10.10 24.41
C LYS A 250 4.60 9.49 25.66
N ASN A 251 3.81 8.88 26.55
CA ASN A 251 4.30 8.16 27.72
C ASN A 251 5.18 6.95 27.39
N LEU A 252 5.11 6.43 26.16
CA LEU A 252 6.00 5.37 25.65
C LEU A 252 7.40 5.89 25.30
N LEU A 253 7.58 7.22 25.19
CA LEU A 253 8.88 7.85 24.95
C LEU A 253 9.66 8.05 26.26
N PRO A 254 11.01 8.02 26.20
CA PRO A 254 11.85 8.55 27.26
C PRO A 254 11.44 9.98 27.66
N ASP A 255 11.57 10.32 28.95
CA ASP A 255 11.17 11.64 29.47
C ASP A 255 11.80 12.81 28.70
N ALA A 256 13.02 12.64 28.21
CA ALA A 256 13.75 13.64 27.42
C ALA A 256 13.09 13.99 26.07
N TYR A 257 12.23 13.11 25.55
CA TYR A 257 11.59 13.27 24.23
C TYR A 257 10.07 13.49 24.32
N LYS A 258 9.46 13.43 25.51
CA LYS A 258 8.00 13.56 25.68
C LYS A 258 7.42 14.88 25.16
N ASN A 259 8.23 15.94 25.17
CA ASN A 259 7.83 17.27 24.73
C ASN A 259 8.08 17.53 23.25
N ILE A 260 8.60 16.55 22.48
CA ILE A 260 8.96 16.79 21.08
C ILE A 260 7.77 17.18 20.20
N TYR A 261 6.58 16.68 20.51
CA TYR A 261 5.36 16.94 19.75
C TYR A 261 4.87 18.40 19.86
N VAL A 262 5.32 19.15 20.87
CA VAL A 262 4.96 20.56 21.06
C VAL A 262 6.06 21.53 20.61
N GLU A 263 7.19 21.02 20.12
CA GLU A 263 8.28 21.85 19.59
C GLU A 263 7.84 22.49 18.26
N ASP A 264 8.18 23.76 18.06
CA ASP A 264 7.67 24.57 16.94
C ASP A 264 8.04 23.99 15.58
N GLU A 265 9.18 23.32 15.50
CA GLU A 265 9.68 22.64 14.31
C GLU A 265 8.79 21.45 13.95
N VAL A 266 8.33 20.67 14.93
CA VAL A 266 7.73 19.35 14.72
C VAL A 266 6.21 19.35 14.86
N LYS A 267 5.64 20.29 15.63
CA LYS A 267 4.20 20.33 15.97
C LYS A 267 3.26 20.28 14.76
N SER A 268 3.67 20.85 13.62
CA SER A 268 2.87 20.89 12.40
C SER A 268 2.63 19.51 11.79
N PHE A 269 3.49 18.53 12.08
CA PHE A 269 3.33 17.16 11.60
C PHE A 269 2.34 16.35 12.42
N PHE A 270 2.01 16.82 13.62
CA PHE A 270 1.15 16.12 14.56
C PHE A 270 -0.06 17.02 14.88
N PRO A 271 -1.03 17.14 13.97
CA PRO A 271 -2.26 17.88 14.26
C PRO A 271 -3.16 17.09 15.22
N GLU A 272 -3.96 17.80 16.02
CA GLU A 272 -4.98 17.17 16.88
C GLU A 272 -6.16 16.62 16.08
N ASN A 273 -6.51 17.30 14.98
CA ASN A 273 -7.62 16.94 14.10
C ASN A 273 -7.08 16.71 12.69
N VAL A 274 -7.52 15.61 12.07
CA VAL A 274 -7.14 15.22 10.71
C VAL A 274 -8.39 15.08 9.86
N LYS A 275 -8.27 15.45 8.58
CA LYS A 275 -9.32 15.17 7.61
C LYS A 275 -9.34 13.66 7.33
N ILE A 276 -10.53 13.08 7.33
CA ILE A 276 -10.75 11.69 6.99
C ILE A 276 -11.60 11.65 5.72
N ASP A 277 -11.14 10.92 4.72
CA ASP A 277 -11.84 10.73 3.45
C ASP A 277 -12.26 9.25 3.31
N PRO A 278 -13.58 8.95 3.33
CA PRO A 278 -14.07 7.60 3.08
C PRO A 278 -13.62 7.04 1.72
N ASN A 279 -13.40 7.92 0.74
CA ASN A 279 -12.96 7.58 -0.61
C ASN A 279 -13.75 6.44 -1.27
N GLY A 280 -15.06 6.37 -1.04
CA GLY A 280 -15.95 5.34 -1.60
C GLY A 280 -15.97 4.02 -0.82
N LYS A 281 -15.22 3.92 0.28
CA LYS A 281 -15.21 2.76 1.17
C LYS A 281 -16.32 2.87 2.22
N LYS A 282 -16.81 1.72 2.67
CA LYS A 282 -17.87 1.62 3.70
C LYS A 282 -17.29 1.46 5.09
N GLU A 283 -16.20 0.72 5.20
CA GLU A 283 -15.59 0.43 6.48
C GLU A 283 -14.62 1.54 6.88
N THR A 284 -14.76 2.05 8.10
CA THR A 284 -14.00 3.21 8.58
C THR A 284 -12.49 2.97 8.66
N TRP A 285 -12.07 1.71 8.77
CA TRP A 285 -10.65 1.33 8.79
C TRP A 285 -10.01 1.33 7.40
N GLU A 286 -10.80 1.42 6.32
CA GLU A 286 -10.30 1.64 4.95
C GLU A 286 -10.24 3.14 4.58
N TYR A 287 -10.69 4.04 5.47
CA TYR A 287 -10.74 5.46 5.18
C TYR A 287 -9.33 6.05 5.12
N ILE A 288 -9.15 7.02 4.22
CA ILE A 288 -7.87 7.70 4.04
C ILE A 288 -7.76 8.82 5.08
N VAL A 289 -6.74 8.71 5.93
CA VAL A 289 -6.43 9.71 6.95
C VAL A 289 -5.40 10.69 6.39
N HIS A 290 -5.78 11.96 6.29
CA HIS A 290 -4.90 13.04 5.79
C HIS A 290 -3.94 13.49 6.88
N LEU A 291 -2.93 12.66 7.15
CA LEU A 291 -1.81 13.00 8.00
C LEU A 291 -0.77 13.79 7.20
N PRO A 292 -0.18 14.86 7.76
CA PRO A 292 0.99 15.50 7.18
C PRO A 292 2.14 14.49 7.02
N PHE A 293 2.88 14.58 5.92
CA PHE A 293 4.09 13.78 5.73
C PHE A 293 5.19 14.26 6.68
N ILE A 294 5.80 13.31 7.38
CA ILE A 294 6.73 13.60 8.46
C ILE A 294 8.13 13.80 7.90
N ASN A 295 8.75 14.93 8.24
CA ASN A 295 10.16 15.13 7.96
C ASN A 295 11.03 14.41 8.99
N CYS A 296 11.32 13.13 8.73
CA CYS A 296 12.14 12.28 9.60
C CYS A 296 13.57 12.84 9.79
N ASN A 297 14.13 13.53 8.80
CA ASN A 297 15.46 14.15 8.91
C ASN A 297 15.48 15.25 9.98
N MET A 298 14.43 16.06 10.04
CA MET A 298 14.31 17.13 11.04
C MET A 298 14.14 16.54 12.45
N ILE A 299 13.28 15.53 12.62
CA ILE A 299 13.12 14.81 13.89
C ILE A 299 14.46 14.18 14.32
N ASN A 300 15.16 13.54 13.39
CA ASN A 300 16.44 12.90 13.66
C ASN A 300 17.50 13.90 14.14
N LYS A 301 17.53 15.12 13.58
CA LYS A 301 18.42 16.19 14.01
C LYS A 301 18.16 16.59 15.45
N ILE A 302 16.89 16.83 15.81
CA ILE A 302 16.47 17.20 17.17
C ILE A 302 16.84 16.10 18.17
N ILE A 303 16.58 14.83 17.83
CA ILE A 303 16.93 13.69 18.68
C ILE A 303 18.45 13.59 18.88
N THR A 304 19.23 13.79 17.81
CA THR A 304 20.70 13.75 17.86
C THR A 304 21.28 14.87 18.72
N GLU A 305 20.65 16.04 18.74
CA GLU A 305 21.06 17.15 19.61
C GLU A 305 20.71 16.89 21.07
N LYS A 306 19.47 16.46 21.33
CA LYS A 306 19.01 16.11 22.70
C LYS A 306 19.75 14.90 23.27
N SER A 307 20.17 13.94 22.46
CA SER A 307 20.90 12.76 22.95
C SER A 307 22.28 13.09 23.52
N LYS A 308 22.88 14.24 23.15
CA LYS A 308 24.16 14.70 23.71
C LYS A 308 24.06 15.05 25.20
N THR A 309 22.88 15.47 25.68
CA THR A 309 22.67 15.91 27.07
C THR A 309 22.06 14.81 27.95
N ILE A 310 21.60 13.70 27.37
CA ILE A 310 21.02 12.56 28.12
C ILE A 310 22.13 11.72 28.74
N SER A 311 22.32 11.85 30.06
CA SER A 311 23.40 11.21 30.82
C SER A 311 23.19 9.72 31.15
N LYS A 312 22.08 9.10 30.74
CA LYS A 312 21.74 7.72 31.16
C LYS A 312 22.03 6.68 30.07
N LEU A 313 22.96 5.77 30.39
CA LEU A 313 23.26 4.52 29.65
C LEU A 313 22.00 3.72 29.25
N LYS A 314 20.93 3.83 30.05
CA LYS A 314 19.66 3.10 29.89
C LYS A 314 18.99 3.27 28.51
N TYR A 315 19.12 4.44 27.89
CA TYR A 315 18.46 4.71 26.60
C TYR A 315 19.39 4.46 25.40
N LYS A 316 20.70 4.69 25.55
CA LYS A 316 21.69 4.48 24.47
C LYS A 316 21.73 3.05 23.96
N LEU A 317 21.56 2.05 24.84
CA LEU A 317 21.56 0.64 24.42
C LEU A 317 20.34 0.25 23.57
N ARG A 318 19.20 0.95 23.74
CA ARG A 318 17.98 0.71 22.95
C ARG A 318 18.05 1.32 21.54
N GLU A 319 18.99 2.22 21.31
CA GLU A 319 19.25 2.79 19.99
C GLU A 319 20.21 1.94 19.15
N LEU A 320 20.88 0.95 19.76
CA LEU A 320 21.80 0.06 19.06
C LEU A 320 21.02 -1.00 18.28
N ASN A 321 21.44 -1.24 17.05
CA ASN A 321 20.92 -2.34 16.25
C ASN A 321 21.26 -3.67 16.91
N GLY A 322 20.23 -4.51 17.11
CA GLY A 322 20.37 -5.88 17.58
C GLY A 322 21.08 -6.77 16.56
N ARG A 323 21.35 -8.01 16.98
CA ARG A 323 21.88 -9.07 16.11
C ARG A 323 20.94 -10.27 16.13
N GLU A 324 20.94 -11.02 15.04
CA GLU A 324 20.23 -12.29 14.98
C GLU A 324 20.89 -13.30 15.93
N HIS A 325 20.06 -14.08 16.62
CA HIS A 325 20.49 -15.15 17.51
C HIS A 325 20.03 -16.50 16.93
N ARG A 326 20.95 -17.45 16.82
CA ARG A 326 20.66 -18.83 16.40
C ARG A 326 20.91 -19.75 17.60
N TYR A 327 19.89 -20.52 17.96
CA TYR A 327 19.89 -21.43 19.11
C TYR A 327 19.98 -22.87 18.66
#